data_AF-A0A3S3P826-F1
#
_entry.id   AF-A0A3S3P826-F1
#
_cell.length_a   1.000
_cell.length_b   1.000
_cell.length_c   1.000
_cell.angle_alpha   90.00
_cell.angle_beta   90.00
_cell.angle_gamma   90.00
#
_symmetry.space_group_name_H-M   'P 1'
#
loop_
_entity.id
_entity.type
_entity.pdbx_description
1 polymer ?
#
loop_
_entity_poly.entity_id
_entity_poly.type
_entity_poly.pdbx_seq_one_letter_code
_entity_poly.pdbx_strand_id
1 'polypeptide(L)'
;MAVVTRIAFIFGLIEIVISTTLREFNEECLMRHNFYRKKHGLQPLELDETAIHFAQKWANYLSRECEFKIDKKSPYGENVAGGDFTCTQAVDRWYNRKRIYEKSSPRSAGQFTQIVWKSSYFLGCGVAKHCEFKRVTVCYYFPPGNIIDHFK
;
A
#
# COMPACT_ATOMS: atom_id res chain seq x y z
N MET A 1 37.27 -22.96 -3.22
CA MET A 1 35.84 -23.09 -3.58
C MET A 1 34.87 -22.99 -2.38
N ALA A 2 35.28 -22.54 -1.19
CA ALA A 2 34.38 -22.41 -0.02
C ALA A 2 33.77 -21.01 0.20
N VAL A 3 34.33 -19.97 -0.43
CA VAL A 3 33.88 -18.57 -0.27
C VAL A 3 32.64 -18.28 -1.12
N VAL A 4 32.57 -18.83 -2.34
CA VAL A 4 31.45 -18.61 -3.27
C VAL A 4 30.14 -19.23 -2.75
N THR A 5 30.21 -20.39 -2.10
CA THR A 5 29.03 -21.07 -1.54
C THR A 5 28.44 -20.32 -0.35
N ARG A 6 29.26 -19.82 0.57
CA ARG A 6 28.78 -19.06 1.75
C ARG A 6 28.09 -17.76 1.36
N ILE A 7 28.58 -17.07 0.33
CA ILE A 7 27.98 -15.83 -0.18
C ILE A 7 26.61 -16.10 -0.81
N ALA A 8 26.48 -17.14 -1.64
CA ALA A 8 25.19 -17.53 -2.22
C ALA A 8 24.15 -17.94 -1.17
N PHE A 9 24.57 -18.66 -0.11
CA PHE A 9 23.67 -18.98 1.01
C PHE A 9 23.19 -17.75 1.78
N ILE A 10 24.05 -16.76 2.01
CA ILE A 10 23.66 -15.50 2.68
C ILE A 10 22.68 -14.70 1.81
N PHE A 11 22.94 -14.58 0.50
CA PHE A 11 22.02 -13.89 -0.42
C PHE A 11 20.65 -14.58 -0.47
N GLY A 12 20.62 -15.92 -0.58
CA GLY A 12 19.36 -16.68 -0.55
C GLY A 12 18.58 -16.49 0.77
N LEU A 13 19.25 -16.48 1.92
CA LEU A 13 18.60 -16.22 3.21
C LEU A 13 18.05 -14.80 3.31
N ILE A 14 18.78 -13.79 2.82
CA ILE A 14 18.32 -12.39 2.83
C ILE A 14 17.10 -12.22 1.93
N GLU A 15 17.10 -12.79 0.72
CA GLU A 15 15.95 -12.75 -0.19
C GLU A 15 14.72 -13.44 0.42
N ILE A 16 14.89 -14.60 1.06
CA ILE A 16 13.81 -15.32 1.76
C ILE A 16 13.24 -14.48 2.91
N VAL A 17 14.08 -13.83 3.71
CA VAL A 17 13.63 -12.97 4.83
C VAL A 17 12.91 -11.72 4.31
N ILE A 18 13.43 -11.06 3.27
CA ILE A 18 12.77 -9.89 2.65
C ILE A 18 11.42 -10.30 2.06
N SER A 19 11.36 -11.44 1.36
CA SER A 19 10.12 -11.97 0.80
C SER A 19 9.09 -12.29 1.89
N THR A 20 9.51 -12.91 3.00
CA THR A 20 8.63 -13.24 4.12
C THR A 20 8.09 -11.99 4.81
N THR A 21 8.97 -11.03 5.12
CA THR A 21 8.59 -9.78 5.78
C THR A 21 7.68 -8.90 4.92
N LEU A 22 7.90 -8.86 3.60
CA LEU A 22 7.01 -8.14 2.67
C LEU A 22 5.63 -8.80 2.58
N ARG A 23 5.58 -10.13 2.64
CA ARG A 23 4.32 -10.88 2.65
C ARG A 23 3.52 -10.63 3.93
N GLU A 24 4.15 -10.73 5.10
CA GLU A 24 3.51 -10.42 6.39
C GLU A 24 2.97 -8.98 6.42
N PHE A 25 3.75 -8.03 5.90
CA PHE A 25 3.32 -6.64 5.76
C PHE A 25 2.06 -6.51 4.89
N ASN A 26 2.01 -7.21 3.74
CA ASN A 26 0.86 -7.19 2.85
C ASN A 26 -0.37 -7.89 3.45
N GLU A 27 -0.19 -8.98 4.19
CA GLU A 27 -1.27 -9.65 4.91
C GLU A 27 -1.84 -8.72 6.00
N GLU A 28 -1.00 -8.00 6.73
CA GLU A 28 -1.42 -6.96 7.68
C GLU A 28 -2.26 -5.87 6.99
N CYS A 29 -1.76 -5.35 5.85
CA CYS A 29 -2.47 -4.38 5.04
C CYS A 29 -3.85 -4.90 4.63
N LEU A 30 -3.90 -6.10 4.04
CA LEU A 30 -5.11 -6.72 3.50
C LEU A 30 -6.16 -6.90 4.60
N MET A 31 -5.76 -7.48 5.75
CA MET A 31 -6.65 -7.68 6.88
C MET A 31 -7.29 -6.37 7.33
N ARG A 32 -6.50 -5.29 7.42
CA ARG A 32 -7.02 -3.99 7.87
C ARG A 32 -7.95 -3.34 6.85
N HIS A 33 -7.64 -3.41 5.56
CA HIS A 33 -8.54 -2.96 4.49
C HIS A 33 -9.85 -3.72 4.54
N ASN A 34 -9.81 -5.04 4.64
CA ASN A 34 -10.98 -5.91 4.61
C ASN A 34 -11.85 -5.76 5.85
N PHE A 35 -11.26 -5.46 7.01
CA PHE A 35 -12.04 -5.05 8.18
C PHE A 35 -12.91 -3.82 7.89
N TYR A 36 -12.35 -2.79 7.25
CA TYR A 36 -13.09 -1.57 6.92
C TYR A 36 -14.09 -1.80 5.79
N ARG A 37 -13.72 -2.52 4.73
CA ARG A 37 -14.64 -2.85 3.63
C ARG A 37 -15.85 -3.65 4.11
N LYS A 38 -15.65 -4.60 5.05
CA LYS A 38 -16.74 -5.32 5.70
C LYS A 38 -17.71 -4.40 6.44
N LYS A 39 -17.22 -3.35 7.12
CA LYS A 39 -18.08 -2.34 7.78
C LYS A 39 -18.96 -1.55 6.80
N HIS A 40 -18.59 -1.50 5.53
CA HIS A 40 -19.33 -0.85 4.45
C HIS A 40 -20.10 -1.84 3.56
N GLY A 41 -20.17 -3.13 3.93
CA GLY A 41 -20.86 -4.16 3.14
C GLY A 41 -20.20 -4.44 1.78
N LEU A 42 -18.91 -4.16 1.65
CA LEU A 42 -18.15 -4.35 0.41
C LEU A 42 -17.47 -5.72 0.38
N GLN A 43 -17.25 -6.24 -0.82
CA GLN A 43 -16.45 -7.45 -1.03
C GLN A 43 -15.01 -7.24 -0.55
N PRO A 44 -14.37 -8.26 0.04
CA PRO A 44 -12.97 -8.17 0.44
C PRO A 44 -12.08 -7.96 -0.79
N LEU A 45 -10.96 -7.28 -0.59
CA LEU A 45 -9.85 -7.27 -1.54
C LEU A 45 -9.08 -8.59 -1.44
N GLU A 46 -8.36 -8.91 -2.51
CA GLU A 46 -7.37 -9.99 -2.59
C GLU A 46 -5.98 -9.41 -2.85
N LEU A 47 -4.93 -10.11 -2.42
CA LEU A 47 -3.56 -9.72 -2.76
C LEU A 47 -3.26 -10.07 -4.23
N ASP A 48 -2.61 -9.15 -4.92
CA ASP A 48 -2.06 -9.37 -6.26
C ASP A 48 -0.54 -9.18 -6.25
N GLU A 49 0.19 -10.24 -6.57
CA GLU A 49 1.66 -10.24 -6.52
C GLU A 49 2.28 -9.21 -7.47
N THR A 50 1.60 -8.92 -8.59
CA THR A 50 2.05 -7.90 -9.55
C THR A 50 1.94 -6.50 -8.93
N ALA A 51 0.82 -6.19 -8.29
CA ALA A 51 0.60 -4.95 -7.56
C ALA A 51 1.58 -4.81 -6.38
N ILE A 52 1.86 -5.88 -5.64
CA ILE A 52 2.86 -5.89 -4.55
C ILE A 52 4.23 -5.51 -5.10
N HIS A 53 4.66 -6.16 -6.19
CA HIS A 53 5.94 -5.88 -6.83
C HIS A 53 6.07 -4.40 -7.22
N PHE A 54 5.05 -3.84 -7.89
CA PHE A 54 5.08 -2.45 -8.33
C PHE A 54 4.95 -1.45 -7.18
N ALA A 55 4.13 -1.73 -6.17
CA ALA A 55 4.01 -0.89 -4.98
C ALA A 55 5.33 -0.84 -4.19
N GLN A 56 6.03 -1.97 -4.05
CA GLN A 56 7.36 -2.01 -3.42
C GLN A 56 8.40 -1.25 -4.24
N LYS A 57 8.37 -1.37 -5.58
CA LYS A 57 9.24 -0.59 -6.46
C LYS A 57 8.99 0.91 -6.31
N TRP A 58 7.73 1.33 -6.18
CA TRP A 58 7.37 2.73 -5.96
C TRP A 58 7.81 3.23 -4.59
N ALA A 59 7.59 2.44 -3.53
CA ALA A 59 8.07 2.78 -2.18
C ALA A 59 9.61 2.96 -2.14
N ASN A 60 10.36 2.09 -2.82
CA ASN A 60 11.81 2.21 -2.95
C ASN A 60 12.24 3.47 -3.73
N TYR A 61 11.46 3.86 -4.75
CA TYR A 61 11.69 5.09 -5.49
C TYR A 61 11.45 6.32 -4.60
N LEU A 62 10.31 6.41 -3.91
CA LEU A 62 10.00 7.52 -2.98
C LEU A 62 11.03 7.61 -1.84
N SER A 63 11.49 6.47 -1.34
CA SER A 63 12.58 6.35 -0.37
C SER A 63 13.87 7.02 -0.86
N ARG A 64 14.29 6.72 -2.09
CA ARG A 64 15.53 7.25 -2.67
C ARG A 64 15.43 8.73 -2.99
N GLU A 65 14.30 9.17 -3.54
CA GLU A 65 14.11 10.57 -3.90
C GLU A 65 13.77 11.45 -2.69
N CYS A 66 13.47 10.85 -1.53
CA CYS A 66 13.10 11.58 -0.31
C CYS A 66 11.84 12.45 -0.52
N GLU A 67 10.86 11.93 -1.27
CA GLU A 67 9.65 12.67 -1.68
C GLU A 67 8.37 11.86 -1.46
N PHE A 68 7.23 12.56 -1.29
CA PHE A 68 5.89 11.96 -1.40
C PHE A 68 5.20 12.48 -2.65
N LYS A 69 4.95 11.61 -3.62
CA LYS A 69 4.15 11.93 -4.80
C LYS A 69 3.41 10.70 -5.32
N ILE A 70 2.33 10.96 -6.04
CA ILE A 70 1.52 9.93 -6.69
C ILE A 70 2.18 9.45 -7.98
N ASP A 71 2.18 8.15 -8.24
CA ASP A 71 2.60 7.55 -9.50
C ASP A 71 1.54 7.80 -10.58
N LYS A 72 1.63 8.95 -11.25
CA LYS A 72 0.68 9.32 -12.32
C LYS A 72 0.72 8.41 -13.55
N LYS A 73 1.73 7.54 -13.68
CA LYS A 73 1.88 6.61 -14.81
C LYS A 73 1.40 5.20 -14.49
N SER A 74 1.15 4.93 -13.21
CA SER A 74 0.61 3.68 -12.73
C SER A 74 -0.84 3.48 -13.19
N PRO A 75 -1.24 2.27 -13.60
CA PRO A 75 -2.65 1.95 -13.87
C PRO A 75 -3.45 1.69 -12.56
N TYR A 76 -2.80 1.72 -11.40
CA TYR A 76 -3.39 1.44 -10.11
C TYR A 76 -3.96 2.69 -9.45
N GLY A 77 -4.99 2.52 -8.61
CA GLY A 77 -5.32 3.51 -7.59
C GLY A 77 -4.21 3.51 -6.54
N GLU A 78 -3.97 4.63 -5.85
CA GLU A 78 -2.82 4.76 -4.96
C GLU A 78 -3.18 5.43 -3.63
N ASN A 79 -2.65 4.86 -2.55
CA ASN A 79 -2.53 5.51 -1.25
C ASN A 79 -1.07 5.53 -0.79
N VAL A 80 -0.64 6.68 -0.27
CA VAL A 80 0.71 6.86 0.31
C VAL A 80 0.62 7.42 1.72
N ALA A 81 1.49 6.94 2.60
CA ALA A 81 1.69 7.46 3.94
C ALA A 81 3.18 7.55 4.27
N GLY A 82 3.59 8.67 4.87
CA GLY A 82 4.86 8.82 5.56
C GLY A 82 4.68 8.65 7.06
N GLY A 83 5.58 7.92 7.69
CA GLY A 83 5.70 7.86 9.14
C GLY A 83 6.06 6.48 9.67
N ASP A 84 6.42 6.45 10.95
CA ASP A 84 6.85 5.22 11.61
C ASP A 84 5.66 4.38 12.09
N PHE A 85 4.90 3.85 11.14
CA PHE A 85 3.65 3.15 11.39
C PHE A 85 3.60 1.77 10.74
N THR A 86 2.98 0.79 11.40
CA THR A 86 2.63 -0.50 10.77
C THR A 86 1.63 -0.30 9.64
N CYS A 87 1.37 -1.33 8.82
CA CYS A 87 0.39 -1.14 7.75
C CYS A 87 -1.02 -0.87 8.31
N THR A 88 -1.39 -1.54 9.41
CA THR A 88 -2.65 -1.28 10.12
C THR A 88 -2.81 0.20 10.45
N GLN A 89 -1.79 0.82 11.02
CA GLN A 89 -1.82 2.22 11.40
C GLN A 89 -1.88 3.17 10.19
N ALA A 90 -1.21 2.83 9.08
CA ALA A 90 -1.32 3.58 7.83
C ALA A 90 -2.75 3.54 7.27
N VAL A 91 -3.36 2.35 7.23
CA VAL A 91 -4.74 2.15 6.77
C VAL A 91 -5.74 2.87 7.67
N ASP A 92 -5.52 2.88 8.99
CA ASP A 92 -6.38 3.62 9.94
C ASP A 92 -6.37 5.11 9.68
N ARG A 93 -5.19 5.67 9.41
CA ARG A 93 -5.03 7.09 9.06
C ARG A 93 -5.78 7.43 7.77
N TRP A 94 -5.63 6.61 6.73
CA TRP A 94 -6.35 6.80 5.47
C TRP A 94 -7.86 6.68 5.66
N TYR A 95 -8.33 5.67 6.39
CA TYR A 95 -9.75 5.49 6.67
C TYR A 95 -10.34 6.65 7.48
N ASN A 96 -9.58 7.19 8.45
CA ASN A 96 -10.03 8.32 9.28
C ASN A 96 -10.24 9.62 8.48
N ARG A 97 -9.79 9.70 7.22
CA ARG A 97 -10.20 10.75 6.28
C ARG A 97 -11.71 10.75 5.99
N LYS A 98 -12.46 9.73 6.43
CA LYS A 98 -13.93 9.74 6.50
C LYS A 98 -14.49 11.00 7.16
N ARG A 99 -13.83 11.53 8.19
CA ARG A 99 -14.27 12.79 8.85
C ARG A 99 -14.23 14.00 7.92
N ILE A 100 -13.34 13.99 6.93
CA ILE A 100 -13.25 15.02 5.89
C ILE A 100 -14.36 14.77 4.85
N TYR A 101 -14.58 13.51 4.46
CA TYR A 101 -15.66 13.10 3.56
C TYR A 101 -17.04 13.58 4.08
N GLU A 102 -17.32 13.38 5.38
CA GLU A 102 -18.56 13.78 6.03
C GLU A 102 -18.77 15.32 6.09
N LYS A 103 -17.71 16.10 5.95
CA LYS A 103 -17.73 17.57 6.08
C LYS A 103 -17.52 18.32 4.76
N SER A 104 -17.15 17.62 3.70
CA SER A 104 -16.68 18.22 2.45
C SER A 104 -17.03 17.33 1.27
N SER A 105 -16.16 17.24 0.27
CA SER A 105 -16.35 16.46 -0.94
C SER A 105 -15.56 15.15 -0.94
N PRO A 106 -16.02 14.13 -1.70
CA PRO A 106 -15.27 12.89 -1.89
C PRO A 106 -13.81 13.09 -2.34
N ARG A 107 -13.56 14.09 -3.20
CA ARG A 107 -12.22 14.42 -3.71
C ARG A 107 -11.23 14.78 -2.60
N SER A 108 -11.70 15.42 -1.53
CA SER A 108 -10.86 15.81 -0.39
C SER A 108 -10.54 14.65 0.57
N ALA A 109 -11.19 13.49 0.37
CA ALA A 109 -11.04 12.29 1.18
C ALA A 109 -10.59 11.08 0.35
N GLY A 110 -9.82 11.33 -0.73
CA GLY A 110 -9.38 10.32 -1.70
C GLY A 110 -8.80 9.05 -1.08
N GLN A 111 -8.07 9.17 0.03
CA GLN A 111 -7.49 8.01 0.72
C GLN A 111 -8.54 7.10 1.35
N PHE A 112 -9.58 7.70 1.95
CA PHE A 112 -10.71 6.97 2.49
C PHE A 112 -11.54 6.34 1.36
N THR A 113 -11.91 7.12 0.35
CA THR A 113 -12.75 6.65 -0.75
C THR A 113 -12.09 5.54 -1.56
N GLN A 114 -10.76 5.52 -1.67
CA GLN A 114 -10.03 4.42 -2.31
C GLN A 114 -10.16 3.10 -1.53
N ILE A 115 -10.07 3.12 -0.19
CA ILE A 115 -10.23 1.91 0.63
C ILE A 115 -11.62 1.30 0.44
N VAL A 116 -12.65 2.15 0.43
CA VAL A 116 -14.05 1.74 0.29
C VAL A 116 -14.54 1.78 -1.16
N TRP A 117 -13.63 1.78 -2.15
CA TRP A 117 -14.03 1.79 -3.54
C TRP A 117 -14.59 0.43 -3.94
N LYS A 118 -15.89 0.38 -4.27
CA LYS A 118 -16.62 -0.87 -4.51
C LYS A 118 -15.98 -1.72 -5.60
N SER A 119 -15.54 -1.10 -6.69
CA SER A 119 -15.01 -1.82 -7.86
C SER A 119 -13.55 -2.24 -7.72
N SER A 120 -12.82 -1.74 -6.72
CA SER A 120 -11.45 -2.21 -6.47
C SER A 120 -11.52 -3.61 -5.84
N TYR A 121 -10.70 -4.52 -6.37
CA TYR A 121 -10.69 -5.94 -6.04
C TYR A 121 -9.32 -6.43 -5.59
N PHE A 122 -8.25 -5.97 -6.22
CA PHE A 122 -6.89 -6.35 -5.88
C PHE A 122 -6.16 -5.26 -5.09
N LEU A 123 -5.26 -5.70 -4.22
CA LEU A 123 -4.40 -4.88 -3.38
C LEU A 123 -2.95 -5.37 -3.51
N GLY A 124 -2.02 -4.44 -3.56
CA GLY A 124 -0.61 -4.73 -3.31
C GLY A 124 0.07 -3.54 -2.66
N CYS A 125 0.85 -3.78 -1.63
CA CYS A 125 1.48 -2.73 -0.84
C CYS A 125 3.00 -2.92 -0.75
N GLY A 126 3.69 -1.79 -0.61
CA GLY A 126 5.14 -1.71 -0.44
C GLY A 126 5.51 -0.79 0.71
N VAL A 127 6.68 -1.05 1.30
CA VAL A 127 7.22 -0.24 2.39
C VAL A 127 8.74 -0.09 2.26
N ALA A 128 9.23 1.12 2.48
CA ALA A 128 10.66 1.41 2.46
C ALA A 128 11.02 2.42 3.56
N LYS A 129 12.31 2.49 3.93
CA LYS A 129 12.80 3.54 4.83
C LYS A 129 12.65 4.90 4.14
N HIS A 130 12.38 5.95 4.89
CA HIS A 130 12.31 7.31 4.36
C HIS A 130 13.24 8.22 5.14
N CYS A 131 13.91 9.13 4.43
CA CYS A 131 14.89 10.09 4.97
C CYS A 131 14.37 10.87 6.19
N GLU A 132 13.14 11.42 6.11
CA GLU A 132 12.55 12.24 7.17
C GLU A 132 11.51 11.50 8.04
N PHE A 133 10.62 10.73 7.40
CA PHE A 133 9.45 10.14 8.06
C PHE A 133 9.69 8.73 8.59
N LYS A 134 10.96 8.29 8.62
CA LYS A 134 11.43 6.92 8.91
C LYS A 134 10.96 5.84 7.94
N ARG A 135 9.70 5.85 7.52
CA ARG A 135 9.13 4.94 6.52
C ARG A 135 8.18 5.65 5.56
N VAL A 136 8.07 5.08 4.36
CA VAL A 136 7.03 5.34 3.37
C VAL A 136 6.29 4.04 3.09
N THR A 137 4.96 4.10 3.13
CA THR A 137 4.05 3.00 2.76
C THR A 137 3.25 3.42 1.54
N VAL A 138 3.20 2.53 0.55
CA VAL A 138 2.42 2.67 -0.69
C VAL A 138 1.46 1.49 -0.77
N CYS A 139 0.20 1.71 -1.11
CA CYS A 139 -0.73 0.65 -1.48
C CYS A 139 -1.37 0.97 -2.83
N TYR A 140 -1.35 -0.01 -3.72
CA TYR A 140 -1.96 -0.01 -5.03
C TYR A 140 -3.24 -0.82 -5.06
N TYR A 141 -4.23 -0.32 -5.78
CA TYR A 141 -5.57 -0.89 -5.90
C TYR A 141 -5.94 -1.10 -7.37
N PHE A 142 -6.49 -2.26 -7.71
CA PHE A 142 -6.98 -2.54 -9.06
C PHE A 142 -8.39 -3.14 -9.07
N PRO A 143 -9.29 -2.73 -9.98
CA PRO A 143 -9.26 -1.47 -10.74
C PRO A 143 -9.08 -0.22 -9.86
N PRO A 144 -8.56 0.90 -10.40
CA PRO A 144 -8.35 2.13 -9.65
C PRO A 144 -9.67 2.70 -9.13
N GLY A 145 -9.61 3.29 -7.94
CA GLY A 145 -10.70 4.07 -7.38
C GLY A 145 -10.61 5.55 -7.72
N ASN A 146 -11.42 6.37 -7.05
CA ASN A 146 -11.40 7.83 -7.14
C ASN A 146 -11.60 8.40 -8.56
N ILE A 147 -12.31 7.68 -9.42
CA ILE A 147 -12.70 8.16 -10.74
C ILE A 147 -13.80 9.22 -10.57
N ILE A 148 -13.57 10.42 -11.09
CA ILE A 148 -14.35 11.63 -10.80
C ILE A 148 -15.86 11.45 -10.98
N ASP A 149 -16.29 10.74 -12.00
CA ASP A 149 -17.72 10.58 -12.32
C ASP A 149 -18.34 9.30 -11.73
N HIS A 150 -17.58 8.56 -10.92
CA HIS A 150 -17.98 7.26 -10.37
C HIS A 150 -18.14 7.28 -8.84
N PHE A 151 -17.99 8.45 -8.19
CA PHE A 151 -18.40 8.62 -6.81
C PHE A 151 -19.93 8.50 -6.75
N LYS A 152 -20.43 7.43 -6.13
CA LYS A 152 -21.86 7.15 -5.92
C LYS A 152 -22.15 6.95 -4.44
#